data_AF-A0A2E0D2Q2-F1
#
_entry.id   AF-A0A2E0D2Q2-F1
#
_cell.length_a   1.000
_cell.length_b   1.000
_cell.length_c   1.000
_cell.angle_alpha   90.00
_cell.angle_beta   90.00
_cell.angle_gamma   90.00
#
_symmetry.space_group_name_H-M   'P 1'
#
loop_
_entity.id
_entity.type
_entity.pdbx_description
1 polymer ?
#
loop_
_entity_poly.entity_id
_entity_poly.type
_entity_poly.pdbx_seq_one_letter_code
_entity_poly.pdbx_strand_id
1 'polypeptide(L)'
;MSLLKDLFFYQGDKWWKIPETTELSENPKNEHPFGGFLNKTINILLILSSGKGHAGPLYYWIIAAILGIITMIEVWWFAIEELKYMLVPAMLIFSILKFALVVAFFMHLRFDHKMFSTIFITCMVVGTLFFTVFLLLSAFHGFGQ
;
A
#
# COMPACT_ATOMS: atom_id res chain seq x y z
N MET A 1 41.74 3.56 32.06
CA MET A 1 40.53 4.18 31.47
C MET A 1 39.37 3.18 31.56
N SER A 2 38.54 3.21 32.63
CA SER A 2 37.32 2.37 32.73
C SER A 2 36.02 3.18 32.73
N LEU A 3 36.08 4.50 32.94
CA LEU A 3 34.91 5.36 33.17
C LEU A 3 33.85 5.35 32.05
N LEU A 4 34.25 5.40 30.78
CA LEU A 4 33.28 5.33 29.67
C LEU A 4 32.61 3.95 29.57
N LYS A 5 33.34 2.89 29.91
CA LYS A 5 32.82 1.53 29.87
C LYS A 5 31.83 1.29 31.02
N ASP A 6 32.09 1.89 32.19
CA ASP A 6 31.20 1.79 33.36
C ASP A 6 29.96 2.69 33.25
N LEU A 7 29.99 3.76 32.42
CA LEU A 7 28.86 4.68 32.25
C LEU A 7 27.81 4.16 31.26
N PHE A 8 28.25 3.50 30.18
CA PHE A 8 27.36 3.01 29.12
C PHE A 8 27.00 1.54 29.27
N PHE A 9 27.65 0.79 30.16
CA PHE A 9 27.36 -0.62 30.41
C PHE A 9 27.15 -0.88 31.90
N TYR A 10 26.00 -1.45 32.25
CA TYR A 10 25.64 -1.77 33.63
C TYR A 10 26.22 -3.14 34.02
N GLN A 11 27.11 -3.17 35.02
CA GLN A 11 27.59 -4.42 35.63
C GLN A 11 26.51 -5.02 36.54
N GLY A 12 26.05 -6.22 36.16
CA GLY A 12 24.91 -6.94 36.76
C GLY A 12 25.19 -7.63 38.10
N ASP A 13 26.31 -7.33 38.73
CA ASP A 13 26.84 -8.10 39.85
C ASP A 13 26.28 -7.54 41.17
N LYS A 14 24.99 -7.77 41.44
CA LYS A 14 24.35 -7.41 42.71
C LYS A 14 23.86 -8.64 43.47
N TRP A 15 23.91 -8.53 44.80
CA TRP A 15 23.57 -9.53 45.82
C TRP A 15 22.16 -10.15 45.72
N TRP A 16 21.31 -9.65 44.83
CA TRP A 16 20.00 -10.20 44.51
C TRP A 16 20.03 -10.77 43.09
N LYS A 17 19.94 -12.11 42.97
CA LYS A 17 19.96 -12.82 41.69
C LYS A 17 18.59 -12.73 41.02
N ILE A 18 18.46 -11.85 40.05
CA ILE A 18 17.25 -11.66 39.24
C ILE A 18 17.22 -12.75 38.16
N PRO A 19 16.07 -13.36 37.84
CA PRO A 19 15.98 -14.33 36.75
C PRO A 19 16.39 -13.66 35.42
N GLU A 20 17.17 -14.36 34.60
CA GLU A 20 17.62 -13.85 33.32
C GLU A 20 16.42 -13.67 32.38
N THR A 21 16.07 -12.41 32.07
CA THR A 21 15.03 -12.05 31.10
C THR A 21 15.68 -11.59 29.80
N THR A 22 14.97 -11.74 28.68
CA THR A 22 15.46 -11.33 27.34
C THR A 22 15.86 -9.85 27.26
N GLU A 23 15.30 -9.03 28.15
CA GLU A 23 15.58 -7.60 28.32
C GLU A 23 16.92 -7.30 29.01
N LEU A 24 17.58 -8.31 29.61
CA LEU A 24 18.88 -8.20 30.29
C LEU A 24 20.02 -8.88 29.51
N SER A 25 19.75 -9.38 28.30
CA SER A 25 20.79 -9.89 27.42
C SER A 25 21.75 -8.76 26.99
N GLU A 26 22.88 -9.05 26.37
CA GLU A 26 23.82 -8.00 25.94
C GLU A 26 23.28 -7.15 24.77
N ASN A 27 22.23 -7.64 24.07
CA ASN A 27 21.53 -6.94 22.99
C ASN A 27 20.03 -7.33 22.92
N PRO A 28 19.19 -6.85 23.87
CA PRO A 28 17.74 -6.98 23.90
C PRO A 28 17.06 -6.64 22.59
N LYS A 29 16.15 -7.53 22.21
CA LYS A 29 15.26 -7.28 21.09
C LYS A 29 14.32 -6.14 21.48
N ASN A 30 14.49 -4.98 20.82
CA ASN A 30 13.66 -3.76 20.88
C ASN A 30 14.15 -2.57 21.75
N GLU A 31 15.38 -2.57 22.24
CA GLU A 31 15.92 -1.52 23.14
C GLU A 31 16.42 -0.23 22.47
N HIS A 32 16.58 -0.22 21.14
CA HIS A 32 16.96 0.99 20.41
C HIS A 32 15.87 2.08 20.54
N PRO A 33 16.17 3.39 20.41
CA PRO A 33 15.17 4.48 20.41
C PRO A 33 14.01 4.33 19.40
N PHE A 34 14.12 3.37 18.47
CA PHE A 34 13.07 2.97 17.53
C PHE A 34 12.78 1.45 17.53
N GLY A 35 13.31 0.70 18.51
CA GLY A 35 13.46 -0.75 18.47
C GLY A 35 12.14 -1.54 18.46
N GLY A 36 11.12 -1.08 19.17
CA GLY A 36 9.79 -1.71 19.15
C GLY A 36 8.85 -1.20 18.05
N PHE A 37 9.22 -0.09 17.38
CA PHE A 37 8.32 0.62 16.48
C PHE A 37 8.15 -0.12 15.14
N LEU A 38 9.25 -0.59 14.53
CA LEU A 38 9.18 -1.32 13.25
C LEU A 38 8.40 -2.64 13.37
N ASN A 39 8.61 -3.39 14.45
CA ASN A 39 7.91 -4.65 14.66
C ASN A 39 6.42 -4.41 14.87
N LYS A 40 6.05 -3.33 15.57
CA LYS A 40 4.66 -2.91 15.76
C LYS A 40 4.02 -2.49 14.44
N THR A 41 4.70 -1.72 13.58
CA THR A 41 4.17 -1.30 12.27
C THR A 41 4.05 -2.46 11.29
N ILE A 42 5.03 -3.38 11.25
CA ILE A 42 4.99 -4.58 10.41
C ILE A 42 3.86 -5.53 10.85
N ASN A 43 3.69 -5.73 12.16
CA ASN A 43 2.64 -6.61 12.67
C ASN A 43 1.23 -6.02 12.42
N ILE A 44 1.10 -4.68 12.48
CA ILE A 44 -0.11 -3.96 12.05
C ILE A 44 -0.37 -4.18 10.55
N LEU A 45 0.63 -3.99 9.70
CA LEU A 45 0.51 -4.24 8.25
C LEU A 45 0.13 -5.70 7.94
N LEU A 46 0.72 -6.67 8.64
CA LEU A 46 0.42 -8.09 8.49
C LEU A 46 -1.01 -8.45 8.95
N ILE A 47 -1.48 -7.86 10.04
CA ILE A 47 -2.88 -8.01 10.51
C ILE A 47 -3.87 -7.38 9.53
N LEU A 48 -3.52 -6.25 8.93
CA LEU A 48 -4.32 -5.59 7.89
C LEU A 48 -4.36 -6.35 6.58
N SER A 49 -3.29 -7.09 6.25
CA SER A 49 -3.22 -7.98 5.09
C SER A 49 -3.89 -9.34 5.33
N SER A 50 -3.96 -9.80 6.59
CA SER A 50 -4.48 -11.12 6.95
C SER A 50 -6.00 -11.02 7.13
N GLY A 51 -6.75 -11.39 6.09
CA GLY A 51 -8.21 -11.25 5.99
C GLY A 51 -9.05 -12.09 6.97
N LYS A 52 -8.89 -11.86 8.28
CA LYS A 52 -9.72 -12.45 9.34
C LYS A 52 -10.22 -11.34 10.27
N GLY A 53 -11.36 -10.75 9.93
CA GLY A 53 -12.13 -9.90 10.84
C GLY A 53 -12.64 -8.62 10.18
N HIS A 54 -13.97 -8.51 10.15
CA HIS A 54 -14.80 -7.34 9.82
C HIS A 54 -14.05 -6.05 9.47
N ALA A 55 -14.12 -5.62 8.20
CA ALA A 55 -13.47 -4.43 7.68
C ALA A 55 -13.97 -3.16 8.39
N GLY A 56 -13.31 -2.78 9.49
CA GLY A 56 -13.59 -1.53 10.19
C GLY A 56 -13.23 -0.31 9.35
N PRO A 57 -13.70 0.90 9.71
CA PRO A 57 -13.42 2.15 8.99
C PRO A 57 -11.91 2.40 8.74
N LEU A 58 -11.05 1.92 9.64
CA LEU A 58 -9.60 2.00 9.52
C LEU A 58 -9.04 1.30 8.28
N TYR A 59 -9.69 0.23 7.81
CA TYR A 59 -9.27 -0.52 6.62
C TYR A 59 -9.36 0.36 5.36
N TYR A 60 -10.47 1.08 5.20
CA TYR A 60 -10.70 1.97 4.06
C TYR A 60 -9.75 3.17 4.08
N TRP A 61 -9.45 3.72 5.26
CA TRP A 61 -8.46 4.79 5.41
C TRP A 61 -7.05 4.38 4.97
N ILE A 62 -6.66 3.13 5.21
CA ILE A 62 -5.34 2.63 4.80
C ILE A 62 -5.28 2.44 3.29
N ILE A 63 -6.35 1.94 2.68
CA ILE A 63 -6.45 1.84 1.22
C ILE A 63 -6.46 3.23 0.58
N ALA A 64 -7.16 4.20 1.18
CA ALA A 64 -7.13 5.60 0.78
C ALA A 64 -5.70 6.17 0.84
N ALA A 65 -4.96 5.87 1.91
CA ALA A 65 -3.58 6.31 2.06
C ALA A 65 -2.66 5.69 1.00
N ILE A 66 -2.81 4.38 0.72
CA ILE A 66 -2.06 3.71 -0.37
C ILE A 66 -2.37 4.36 -1.72
N LEU A 67 -3.65 4.58 -2.02
CA LEU A 67 -4.08 5.25 -3.24
C LEU A 67 -3.48 6.67 -3.34
N GLY A 68 -3.47 7.41 -2.23
CA GLY A 68 -2.86 8.73 -2.11
C GLY A 68 -1.34 8.71 -2.37
N ILE A 69 -0.62 7.74 -1.82
CA ILE A 69 0.82 7.56 -2.05
C ILE A 69 1.08 7.26 -3.53
N ILE A 70 0.29 6.39 -4.16
CA ILE A 70 0.41 6.10 -5.60
C ILE A 70 0.18 7.38 -6.42
N THR A 71 -0.81 8.21 -6.08
CA THR A 71 -1.04 9.49 -6.78
C THR A 71 0.09 10.49 -6.56
N MET A 72 0.67 10.55 -5.36
CA MET A 72 1.78 11.45 -5.07
C MET A 72 3.03 11.07 -5.87
N ILE A 73 3.33 9.76 -5.95
CA ILE A 73 4.43 9.24 -6.76
C ILE A 73 4.21 9.55 -8.24
N GLU A 74 2.98 9.40 -8.74
CA GLU A 74 2.65 9.72 -10.12
C GLU A 74 2.86 11.21 -10.45
N VAL A 75 2.38 12.11 -9.61
CA VAL A 75 2.57 13.57 -9.78
C VAL A 75 4.04 13.94 -9.72
N TRP A 76 4.79 13.32 -8.81
CA TRP A 76 6.25 13.50 -8.74
C TRP A 76 6.95 13.03 -10.02
N TRP A 77 6.57 11.85 -10.51
CA TRP A 77 7.10 11.29 -11.76
C TRP A 77 6.78 12.17 -12.97
N PHE A 78 5.59 12.77 -13.01
CA PHE A 78 5.17 13.69 -14.07
C PHE A 78 6.08 14.93 -14.19
N ALA A 79 6.72 15.35 -13.08
CA ALA A 79 7.62 16.51 -13.09
C ALA A 79 8.97 16.26 -13.79
N ILE A 80 9.31 15.02 -14.12
CA ILE A 80 10.58 14.64 -14.74
C ILE A 80 10.42 14.57 -16.27
N GLU A 81 11.01 15.52 -17.00
CA GLU A 81 10.84 15.66 -18.45
C GLU A 81 11.56 14.59 -19.31
N GLU A 82 12.53 13.88 -18.75
CA GLU A 82 13.40 12.93 -19.49
C GLU A 82 12.65 11.68 -20.00
N LEU A 83 11.41 11.46 -19.56
CA LEU A 83 10.64 10.25 -19.83
C LEU A 83 9.37 10.48 -20.68
N LYS A 84 9.30 11.58 -21.45
CA LYS A 84 8.13 11.96 -22.26
C LYS A 84 7.56 10.83 -23.13
N TYR A 85 8.39 9.96 -23.70
CA TYR A 85 7.93 8.83 -24.52
C TYR A 85 7.26 7.71 -23.71
N MET A 86 7.77 7.43 -22.50
CA MET A 86 7.21 6.40 -21.60
C MET A 86 6.08 6.95 -20.71
N LEU A 87 5.90 8.26 -20.66
CA LEU A 87 4.97 8.94 -19.78
C LEU A 87 3.52 8.55 -20.09
N VAL A 88 3.11 8.54 -21.36
CA VAL A 88 1.75 8.18 -21.78
C VAL A 88 1.35 6.75 -21.37
N PRO A 89 2.12 5.69 -21.74
CA PRO A 89 1.75 4.32 -21.35
C PRO A 89 1.83 4.10 -19.84
N ALA A 90 2.81 4.69 -19.14
CA ALA A 90 2.92 4.57 -17.69
C ALA A 90 1.69 5.18 -16.97
N MET A 91 1.25 6.37 -17.39
CA MET A 91 0.07 7.04 -16.81
C MET A 91 -1.22 6.26 -17.06
N LEU A 92 -1.33 5.61 -18.22
CA LEU A 92 -2.47 4.75 -18.53
C LEU A 92 -2.53 3.55 -17.57
N ILE A 93 -1.38 2.90 -17.32
CA ILE A 93 -1.27 1.79 -16.37
C ILE A 93 -1.62 2.25 -14.93
N PHE A 94 -1.06 3.38 -14.47
CA PHE A 94 -1.36 3.92 -13.14
C PHE A 94 -2.85 4.28 -12.99
N SER A 95 -3.48 4.82 -14.03
CA SER A 95 -4.91 5.12 -14.04
C SER A 95 -5.77 3.85 -13.91
N ILE A 96 -5.47 2.82 -14.69
CA ILE A 96 -6.17 1.52 -14.59
C ILE A 96 -6.00 0.92 -13.20
N LEU A 97 -4.78 0.95 -12.64
CA LEU A 97 -4.48 0.40 -11.32
C LEU A 97 -5.30 1.10 -10.23
N LYS A 98 -5.33 2.44 -10.25
CA LYS A 98 -6.11 3.24 -9.30
C LYS A 98 -7.60 2.96 -9.44
N PHE A 99 -8.10 2.91 -10.67
CA PHE A 99 -9.49 2.57 -10.94
C PHE A 99 -9.86 1.19 -10.38
N ALA A 100 -9.05 0.17 -10.65
CA ALA A 100 -9.27 -1.19 -10.14
C ALA A 100 -9.25 -1.25 -8.60
N LEU A 101 -8.34 -0.50 -7.96
CA LEU A 101 -8.26 -0.40 -6.50
C LEU A 101 -9.49 0.30 -5.92
N VAL A 102 -9.95 1.39 -6.53
CA VAL A 102 -11.17 2.10 -6.13
C VAL A 102 -12.39 1.20 -6.26
N VAL A 103 -12.55 0.54 -7.41
CA VAL A 103 -13.67 -0.37 -7.67
C VAL A 103 -13.65 -1.54 -6.70
N ALA A 104 -12.51 -2.22 -6.51
CA ALA A 104 -12.44 -3.39 -5.65
C ALA A 104 -12.74 -3.05 -4.17
N PHE A 105 -12.28 -1.91 -3.68
CA PHE A 105 -12.33 -1.59 -2.25
C PHE A 105 -13.35 -0.51 -1.87
N PHE A 106 -13.42 0.62 -2.57
CA PHE A 106 -14.34 1.72 -2.25
C PHE A 106 -15.76 1.50 -2.77
N MET A 107 -15.93 0.77 -3.88
CA MET A 107 -17.26 0.32 -4.33
C MET A 107 -17.70 -0.99 -3.64
N HIS A 108 -16.99 -1.43 -2.60
CA HIS A 108 -17.28 -2.62 -1.80
C HIS A 108 -17.33 -3.97 -2.56
N LEU A 109 -16.99 -4.00 -3.85
CA LEU A 109 -17.06 -5.18 -4.70
C LEU A 109 -16.30 -6.41 -4.19
N ARG A 110 -15.21 -6.20 -3.44
CA ARG A 110 -14.47 -7.30 -2.79
C ARG A 110 -15.22 -7.92 -1.61
N PHE A 111 -16.10 -7.16 -0.96
CA PHE A 111 -16.85 -7.56 0.22
C PHE A 111 -18.31 -7.93 -0.08
N ASP A 112 -18.79 -7.60 -1.28
CA ASP A 112 -20.16 -7.82 -1.73
C ASP A 112 -20.37 -9.17 -2.44
N HIS A 113 -21.63 -9.50 -2.74
CA HIS A 113 -21.96 -10.70 -3.50
C HIS A 113 -21.41 -10.65 -4.94
N LYS A 114 -20.93 -11.79 -5.45
CA LYS A 114 -20.28 -11.90 -6.78
C LYS A 114 -21.12 -11.34 -7.94
N MET A 115 -22.46 -11.31 -7.80
CA MET A 115 -23.35 -10.70 -8.80
C MET A 115 -23.04 -9.24 -9.08
N PHE A 116 -22.75 -8.43 -8.06
CA PHE A 116 -22.43 -7.01 -8.26
C PHE A 116 -21.13 -6.84 -9.06
N SER A 117 -20.16 -7.72 -8.82
CA SER A 117 -18.90 -7.76 -9.57
C SER A 117 -19.08 -8.18 -11.01
N THR A 118 -19.90 -9.20 -11.26
CA THR A 118 -20.20 -9.62 -12.63
C THR A 118 -20.90 -8.51 -13.40
N ILE A 119 -21.94 -7.88 -12.84
CA ILE A 119 -22.68 -6.80 -13.52
C ILE A 119 -21.76 -5.61 -13.82
N PHE A 120 -20.96 -5.18 -12.85
CA PHE A 120 -20.04 -4.06 -13.02
C PHE A 120 -19.03 -4.33 -14.15
N ILE A 121 -18.39 -5.51 -14.12
CA ILE A 121 -17.41 -5.90 -15.13
C ILE A 121 -18.07 -6.02 -16.50
N THR A 122 -19.26 -6.63 -16.59
CA THR A 122 -20.01 -6.74 -17.84
C THR A 122 -20.31 -5.35 -18.43
N CYS A 123 -20.83 -4.41 -17.63
CA CYS A 123 -21.08 -3.05 -18.09
C CYS A 123 -19.80 -2.34 -18.54
N MET A 124 -18.69 -2.53 -17.83
CA MET A 124 -17.39 -1.94 -18.17
C MET A 124 -16.87 -2.47 -19.51
N VAL A 125 -16.87 -3.80 -19.69
CA VAL A 125 -16.45 -4.45 -20.94
C VAL A 125 -17.33 -4.05 -22.11
N VAL A 126 -18.65 -4.05 -21.93
CA VAL A 126 -19.61 -3.66 -22.96
C VAL A 126 -19.42 -2.20 -23.34
N GLY A 127 -19.25 -1.30 -22.38
CA GLY A 127 -18.99 0.12 -22.62
C GLY A 127 -17.68 0.36 -23.37
N THR A 128 -16.59 -0.30 -22.95
CA THR A 128 -15.30 -0.23 -23.66
C THR A 128 -15.43 -0.74 -25.09
N LEU A 129 -16.12 -1.86 -25.30
CA LEU A 129 -16.33 -2.43 -26.64
C LEU A 129 -17.10 -1.47 -27.54
N PHE A 130 -18.23 -0.91 -27.07
CA PHE A 130 -18.99 0.07 -27.83
C PHE A 130 -18.15 1.30 -28.18
N PHE A 131 -17.36 1.81 -27.23
CA PHE A 131 -16.49 2.95 -27.46
C PHE A 131 -15.39 2.63 -28.49
N THR A 132 -14.76 1.45 -28.41
CA THR A 132 -13.76 1.00 -29.38
C THR A 132 -14.35 0.80 -30.77
N VAL A 133 -15.53 0.19 -30.89
CA VAL A 133 -16.23 0.04 -32.17
C VAL A 133 -16.62 1.39 -32.75
N PHE A 134 -17.10 2.32 -31.93
CA PHE A 134 -17.44 3.67 -32.35
C PHE A 134 -16.20 4.45 -32.85
N LEU A 135 -15.08 4.37 -32.13
CA LEU A 135 -13.80 4.96 -32.56
C LEU A 135 -13.30 4.34 -33.87
N LEU A 136 -13.42 3.03 -34.01
CA LEU A 136 -13.02 2.32 -35.22
C LEU A 136 -13.89 2.74 -36.41
N LEU A 137 -15.22 2.81 -36.20
CA LEU A 137 -16.15 3.28 -37.21
C LEU A 137 -15.88 4.73 -37.60
N SER A 138 -15.63 5.63 -36.65
CA SER A 138 -15.32 7.03 -36.97
C SER A 138 -14.02 7.17 -37.76
N ALA A 139 -13.01 6.36 -37.43
CA ALA A 139 -11.73 6.32 -38.14
C ALA A 139 -11.87 5.82 -39.58
N PHE A 140 -12.71 4.81 -39.85
CA PHE A 140 -12.91 4.27 -41.20
C PHE A 140 -13.96 5.02 -42.03
N HIS A 141 -14.96 5.64 -41.39
CA HIS A 141 -16.04 6.37 -42.08
C HIS A 141 -15.69 7.85 -42.37
N GLY A 142 -14.53 8.34 -41.94
CA GLY A 142 -14.05 9.65 -42.37
C GLY A 142 -14.91 10.83 -41.88
N PHE A 143 -15.36 10.81 -40.62
CA PHE A 143 -15.87 12.02 -39.95
C PHE A 143 -14.71 12.97 -39.57
N GLY A 144 -13.78 13.18 -40.50
CA GLY A 144 -12.50 13.88 -40.31
C GLY A 144 -12.02 14.58 -41.59
N GLN A 145 -12.96 15.11 -42.38
CA GLN A 145 -12.77 16.30 -43.21
C GLN A 145 -13.65 17.41 -42.62
#